data_AF-A0AAU9VLC8-F1
#
_entry.id   AF-A0AAU9VLC8-F1
#
_cell.length_a   1.000
_cell.length_b   1.000
_cell.length_c   1.000
_cell.angle_alpha   90.00
_cell.angle_beta   90.00
_cell.angle_gamma   90.00
#
_symmetry.space_group_name_H-M   'P 1'
#
loop_
_entity.id
_entity.type
_entity.pdbx_description
1 polymer ?
#
loop_
_entity_poly.entity_id
_entity_poly.type
_entity_poly.pdbx_seq_one_letter_code
_entity_poly.pdbx_strand_id
1 'polypeptide(L)'
;MDGNTRQDLVELTQPLLPGGHDDQFVAETVAEFFNSTESEVFQDKPDVRFVTLEKKDVFDKIESRKGGRARQRVEDGVIQMEAWSPVKILDVTSIRVWVMREKQAAELCDDRNGPVSLPVKFEGHKGARQLFSVDLDSKYDGPNPWSPPLYKLEKGDMKKKNVFQLLVELPAQSGETQEFYSKPFLLRSKPKTGLPKKRKSSEDSSSVESTSEGSTPKKVPSSFQNLRVIEHLEAKSAYIGSLKYDNLTVNEGRADIGYHFKVKDPKLYKEFEEGDVLGFFKSDDGTACVQLLDSQNGKQAFMAGVISRSAYLEATPAISQNDPTDVICVIGIIKVKCMGSVRAGERIYTNVSPDHPGTAIPESHLPPCVILGGGSVLLGMSMEEKEASKLNDINLVQSFVCMVLGVSDKEIKSEIGNMYNRFDVEVAAKLRKERRKASRMRRMIVCGLLTALALTAFWMYQFLYPGSALRYWICEHGSLGDSKCNFTFIPERDTAQRCTTIGLEFTWDRLKERMKPHLDDIPELDSKRVPGKHHYYLNVDRCAYGGVIKLSAPVSGISNNEQICGPIIFVVNSNCSAVYFYQDKPHAGWKIYQSVKHYEYLRQKLHCTRSEVSRE
;
A
#
# COMPACT_ATOMS: atom_id res chain seq x y z
N MET A 1 23.24 40.85 30.36
CA MET A 1 23.48 39.49 29.83
C MET A 1 22.50 38.56 30.50
N ASP A 2 21.61 37.99 29.68
CA ASP A 2 20.73 36.83 29.84
C ASP A 2 19.95 36.66 31.16
N GLY A 3 18.65 36.40 31.21
CA GLY A 3 17.65 36.03 30.21
C GLY A 3 16.41 35.63 31.03
N ASN A 4 15.28 36.23 30.72
CA ASN A 4 14.11 36.32 31.59
C ASN A 4 13.09 35.20 31.31
N THR A 5 12.72 34.48 32.38
CA THR A 5 11.39 34.04 32.86
C THR A 5 10.29 33.50 31.92
N ARG A 6 9.53 32.60 32.54
CA ARG A 6 8.51 31.63 32.11
C ARG A 6 7.06 32.18 32.20
N GLN A 7 6.11 31.44 31.59
CA GLN A 7 4.62 31.44 31.69
C GLN A 7 3.87 32.31 30.66
N ASP A 8 2.73 31.95 30.05
CA ASP A 8 1.84 30.77 30.04
C ASP A 8 0.89 30.87 28.81
N LEU A 9 0.18 29.76 28.51
CA LEU A 9 -0.92 29.48 27.56
C LEU A 9 -1.81 30.65 27.00
N VAL A 10 -2.27 30.50 25.74
CA VAL A 10 -3.66 30.18 25.31
C VAL A 10 -3.81 30.24 23.76
N GLU A 11 -4.54 29.24 23.22
CA GLU A 11 -5.25 29.11 21.92
C GLU A 11 -4.78 29.83 20.64
N LEU A 12 -4.55 29.05 19.57
CA LEU A 12 -5.35 29.19 18.33
C LEU A 12 -5.20 27.94 17.44
N THR A 13 -6.24 27.11 17.45
CA THR A 13 -6.59 26.16 16.39
C THR A 13 -6.91 26.92 15.10
N GLN A 14 -6.11 26.73 14.05
CA GLN A 14 -6.51 26.93 12.65
C GLN A 14 -5.51 26.21 11.73
N PRO A 15 -5.93 25.31 10.83
CA PRO A 15 -5.09 24.85 9.75
C PRO A 15 -4.95 25.97 8.71
N LEU A 16 -3.69 26.31 8.38
CA LEU A 16 -3.34 27.23 7.31
C LEU A 16 -3.83 26.68 5.96
N LEU A 17 -4.91 27.26 5.44
CA LEU A 17 -5.25 27.19 4.02
C LEU A 17 -4.30 28.13 3.25
N PRO A 18 -3.62 27.70 2.19
CA PRO A 18 -3.10 28.63 1.20
C PRO A 18 -4.26 29.01 0.26
N GLY A 19 -4.98 30.08 0.60
CA GLY A 19 -5.82 30.80 -0.34
C GLY A 19 -5.03 31.98 -0.89
N GLY A 20 -4.53 31.85 -2.12
CA GLY A 20 -3.88 32.92 -2.87
C GLY A 20 -4.87 33.59 -3.80
N HIS A 21 -4.90 34.93 -3.78
CA HIS A 21 -5.70 35.78 -4.69
C HIS A 21 -5.42 35.56 -6.19
N ASP A 22 -4.39 34.78 -6.54
CA ASP A 22 -3.98 34.49 -7.90
C ASP A 22 -4.87 33.43 -8.59
N ASP A 23 -5.49 32.51 -7.83
CA ASP A 23 -6.36 31.46 -8.39
C ASP A 23 -7.69 32.03 -8.91
N GLN A 24 -8.15 33.15 -8.34
CA GLN A 24 -9.39 33.81 -8.74
C GLN A 24 -9.22 34.59 -10.05
N PHE A 25 -8.03 35.17 -10.27
CA PHE A 25 -7.69 35.89 -11.50
C PHE A 25 -7.48 34.95 -12.71
N VAL A 26 -6.88 33.77 -12.48
CA VAL A 26 -6.74 32.74 -13.53
C VAL A 26 -8.11 32.15 -13.89
N ALA A 27 -9.00 31.96 -12.92
CA ALA A 27 -10.37 31.54 -13.19
C ALA A 27 -11.16 32.61 -13.97
N GLU A 28 -11.01 33.90 -13.64
CA GLU A 28 -11.66 35.01 -14.37
C GLU A 28 -11.10 35.19 -15.78
N THR A 29 -9.79 35.09 -15.98
CA THR A 29 -9.16 35.30 -17.31
C THR A 29 -9.42 34.12 -18.25
N VAL A 30 -9.44 32.89 -17.72
CA VAL A 30 -9.84 31.70 -18.49
C VAL A 30 -11.35 31.74 -18.77
N ALA A 31 -12.17 32.20 -17.82
CA ALA A 31 -13.58 32.42 -18.06
C ALA A 31 -13.83 33.51 -19.11
N GLU A 32 -13.11 34.63 -19.12
CA GLU A 32 -13.25 35.69 -20.14
C GLU A 32 -12.76 35.25 -21.53
N PHE A 33 -11.71 34.43 -21.60
CA PHE A 33 -11.18 33.94 -22.88
C PHE A 33 -12.09 32.87 -23.51
N PHE A 34 -12.74 32.02 -22.69
CA PHE A 34 -13.73 31.05 -23.16
C PHE A 34 -15.18 31.60 -23.23
N ASN A 35 -15.47 32.75 -22.59
CA ASN A 35 -16.80 33.40 -22.65
C ASN A 35 -17.01 34.28 -23.90
N SER A 36 -16.02 34.42 -24.78
CA SER A 36 -16.27 34.97 -26.11
C SER A 36 -16.64 33.85 -27.06
N THR A 37 -17.94 33.52 -27.06
CA THR A 37 -18.66 32.61 -27.98
C THR A 37 -18.81 31.15 -27.54
N GLU A 38 -19.36 30.93 -26.35
CA GLU A 38 -20.64 30.22 -26.24
C GLU A 38 -21.41 30.90 -25.12
N SER A 39 -22.53 31.55 -25.46
CA SER A 39 -23.51 31.92 -24.44
C SER A 39 -23.73 30.69 -23.55
N GLU A 40 -23.70 30.87 -22.23
CA GLU A 40 -24.55 30.07 -21.36
C GLU A 40 -25.98 30.26 -21.90
N VAL A 41 -26.36 29.37 -22.81
CA VAL A 41 -27.74 29.02 -22.99
C VAL A 41 -28.11 28.52 -21.62
N PHE A 42 -28.81 29.35 -20.84
CA PHE A 42 -29.64 28.91 -19.73
C PHE A 42 -30.17 27.53 -20.12
N GLN A 43 -29.66 26.45 -19.49
CA GLN A 43 -30.22 25.13 -19.72
C GLN A 43 -31.58 25.13 -19.02
N ASP A 44 -32.58 25.78 -19.63
CA ASP A 44 -33.97 25.71 -19.20
C ASP A 44 -34.58 24.34 -19.52
N LYS A 45 -33.83 23.47 -20.22
CA LYS A 45 -34.29 22.18 -20.73
C LYS A 45 -33.60 21.01 -20.02
N PRO A 46 -34.36 20.00 -19.57
CA PRO A 46 -33.79 18.79 -19.01
C PRO A 46 -32.90 18.06 -20.02
N ASP A 47 -31.97 17.25 -19.51
CA ASP A 47 -30.97 16.53 -20.29
C ASP A 47 -30.71 15.13 -19.70
N VAL A 48 -30.40 14.15 -20.55
CA VAL A 48 -30.10 12.76 -20.16
C VAL A 48 -28.86 12.26 -20.87
N ARG A 49 -27.89 11.78 -20.08
CA ARG A 49 -26.64 11.19 -20.54
C ARG A 49 -26.63 9.68 -20.29
N PHE A 50 -26.40 8.88 -21.35
CA PHE A 50 -26.36 7.41 -21.29
C PHE A 50 -24.95 6.88 -21.06
N VAL A 51 -24.43 7.01 -19.83
CA VAL A 51 -23.03 6.75 -19.45
C VAL A 51 -22.50 5.38 -19.91
N THR A 52 -23.26 4.30 -19.72
CA THR A 52 -22.81 2.96 -20.14
C THR A 52 -22.73 2.82 -21.66
N LEU A 53 -23.71 3.39 -22.38
CA LEU A 53 -23.80 3.27 -23.84
C LEU A 53 -22.76 4.12 -24.58
N GLU A 54 -22.12 5.08 -23.90
CA GLU A 54 -20.96 5.81 -24.44
C GLU A 54 -19.71 4.93 -24.56
N LYS A 55 -19.60 3.89 -23.72
CA LYS A 55 -18.42 3.00 -23.66
C LYS A 55 -18.68 1.61 -24.23
N LYS A 56 -19.94 1.15 -24.20
CA LYS A 56 -20.35 -0.20 -24.58
C LYS A 56 -21.69 -0.14 -25.31
N ASP A 57 -21.64 -0.40 -26.61
CA ASP A 57 -22.80 -0.44 -27.51
C ASP A 57 -23.16 -1.86 -27.96
N VAL A 58 -22.48 -2.90 -27.45
CA VAL A 58 -22.76 -4.31 -27.75
C VAL A 58 -23.02 -5.10 -26.47
N PHE A 59 -24.14 -5.82 -26.44
CA PHE A 59 -24.54 -6.69 -25.33
C PHE A 59 -24.68 -8.14 -25.79
N ASP A 60 -24.18 -9.06 -24.97
CA ASP A 60 -24.23 -10.49 -25.25
C ASP A 60 -25.45 -11.11 -24.57
N LYS A 61 -26.13 -11.98 -25.32
CA LYS A 61 -27.30 -12.72 -24.91
C LYS A 61 -26.91 -14.16 -24.64
N ILE A 62 -27.30 -14.66 -23.48
CA ILE A 62 -27.06 -16.04 -23.04
C ILE A 62 -28.38 -16.79 -22.88
N GLU A 63 -28.35 -18.09 -23.16
CA GLU A 63 -29.49 -18.96 -22.87
C GLU A 63 -29.36 -19.56 -21.48
N SER A 64 -30.41 -19.43 -20.67
CA SER A 64 -30.50 -20.02 -19.34
C SER A 64 -31.77 -20.87 -19.25
N ARG A 65 -31.66 -22.10 -18.77
CA ARG A 65 -32.82 -22.97 -18.51
C ARG A 65 -33.13 -22.94 -17.02
N LYS A 66 -34.31 -22.45 -16.64
CA LYS A 66 -34.80 -22.47 -15.25
C LYS A 66 -36.24 -22.99 -15.23
N GLY A 67 -36.49 -24.08 -14.53
CA GLY A 67 -37.84 -24.69 -14.42
C GLY A 67 -38.38 -25.25 -15.74
N GLY A 68 -37.52 -25.85 -16.58
CA GLY A 68 -37.93 -26.47 -17.86
C GLY A 68 -38.23 -25.48 -19.00
N ARG A 69 -38.21 -24.17 -18.75
CA ARG A 69 -38.35 -23.13 -19.78
C ARG A 69 -36.99 -22.52 -20.10
N ALA A 70 -36.67 -22.43 -21.39
CA ALA A 70 -35.52 -21.65 -21.86
C ALA A 70 -35.87 -20.16 -21.74
N ARG A 71 -35.10 -19.43 -20.94
CA ARG A 71 -35.13 -17.98 -20.85
C ARG A 71 -33.87 -17.45 -21.48
N GLN A 72 -34.00 -16.38 -22.25
CA GLN A 72 -32.82 -15.73 -22.78
C GLN A 72 -32.53 -14.51 -21.92
N ARG A 73 -31.29 -14.40 -21.47
CA ARG A 73 -30.84 -13.39 -20.50
C ARG A 73 -29.83 -12.47 -21.17
N VAL A 74 -29.77 -11.22 -20.74
CA VAL A 74 -28.77 -10.26 -21.20
C VAL A 74 -27.62 -10.24 -20.19
N GLU A 75 -26.41 -10.54 -20.64
CA GLU A 75 -25.21 -10.54 -19.79
C GLU A 75 -24.65 -9.12 -19.67
N ASP A 76 -24.32 -8.70 -18.44
CA ASP A 76 -23.85 -7.35 -18.11
C ASP A 76 -24.75 -6.26 -18.71
N GLY A 77 -26.07 -6.44 -18.54
CA GLY A 77 -27.13 -5.61 -19.09
C GLY A 77 -27.50 -4.36 -18.28
N VAL A 78 -26.73 -4.03 -17.24
CA VAL A 78 -26.97 -2.82 -16.43
C VAL A 78 -26.49 -1.59 -17.20
N ILE A 79 -27.41 -0.68 -17.50
CA ILE A 79 -27.16 0.59 -18.17
C ILE A 79 -27.31 1.72 -17.14
N GLN A 80 -26.22 2.44 -16.90
CA GLN A 80 -26.16 3.64 -16.05
C GLN A 80 -26.42 4.90 -16.88
N MET A 81 -27.19 5.81 -16.31
CA MET A 81 -27.61 7.07 -16.91
C MET A 81 -27.53 8.20 -15.87
N GLU A 82 -27.23 9.41 -16.33
CA GLU A 82 -27.23 10.63 -15.55
C GLU A 82 -28.27 11.58 -16.14
N ALA A 83 -29.24 12.06 -15.34
CA ALA A 83 -30.23 13.04 -15.77
C ALA A 83 -30.05 14.36 -15.03
N TRP A 84 -30.21 15.46 -15.76
CA TRP A 84 -30.40 16.77 -15.21
C TRP A 84 -31.82 17.25 -15.53
N SER A 85 -32.51 17.82 -14.54
CA SER A 85 -33.79 18.50 -14.76
C SER A 85 -33.89 19.72 -13.85
N PRO A 86 -34.45 20.84 -14.34
CA PRO A 86 -34.71 22.00 -13.51
C PRO A 86 -35.86 21.77 -12.50
N VAL A 87 -36.65 20.70 -12.68
CA VAL A 87 -37.64 20.22 -11.71
C VAL A 87 -36.97 19.17 -10.82
N LYS A 88 -37.12 19.28 -9.49
CA LYS A 88 -36.56 18.30 -8.55
C LYS A 88 -37.10 16.90 -8.87
N ILE A 89 -36.19 15.98 -9.17
CA ILE A 89 -36.47 14.56 -9.34
C ILE A 89 -36.56 13.97 -7.94
N LEU A 90 -37.78 13.77 -7.44
CA LEU A 90 -38.01 13.42 -6.03
C LEU A 90 -37.98 11.91 -5.79
N ASP A 91 -38.38 11.06 -6.76
CA ASP A 91 -38.52 9.59 -6.56
C ASP A 91 -38.51 8.77 -7.88
N VAL A 92 -38.63 7.43 -7.76
CA VAL A 92 -38.71 6.45 -8.88
C VAL A 92 -39.84 6.72 -9.87
N THR A 93 -40.89 7.41 -9.44
CA THR A 93 -42.01 7.80 -10.31
C THR A 93 -41.68 8.96 -11.25
N SER A 94 -40.59 9.70 -10.98
CA SER A 94 -40.20 10.87 -11.76
C SER A 94 -39.37 10.54 -13.00
N ILE A 95 -38.80 9.34 -13.11
CA ILE A 95 -38.05 8.93 -14.30
C ILE A 95 -38.64 7.64 -14.81
N ARG A 96 -39.04 7.63 -16.08
CA ARG A 96 -39.50 6.41 -16.75
C ARG A 96 -38.53 6.07 -17.86
N VAL A 97 -38.17 4.79 -17.95
CA VAL A 97 -37.26 4.28 -18.96
C VAL A 97 -37.93 3.13 -19.70
N TRP A 98 -37.82 3.13 -21.02
CA TRP A 98 -38.28 2.05 -21.89
C TRP A 98 -37.15 1.58 -22.78
N VAL A 99 -37.29 0.34 -23.24
CA VAL A 99 -36.44 -0.24 -24.27
C VAL A 99 -37.32 -0.67 -25.44
N MET A 100 -36.82 -0.45 -26.65
CA MET A 100 -37.47 -0.86 -27.88
C MET A 100 -36.43 -1.24 -28.93
N ARG A 101 -36.85 -2.02 -29.93
CA ARG A 101 -36.04 -2.20 -31.13
C ARG A 101 -35.96 -0.87 -31.89
N GLU A 102 -34.79 -0.55 -32.44
CA GLU A 102 -34.61 0.65 -33.27
C GLU A 102 -35.57 0.61 -34.47
N LYS A 103 -36.05 1.76 -34.91
CA LYS A 103 -37.15 1.85 -35.88
C LYS A 103 -36.89 1.11 -37.19
N GLN A 104 -35.72 1.29 -37.81
CA GLN A 104 -35.36 0.58 -39.05
C GLN A 104 -35.19 -0.93 -38.79
N ALA A 105 -34.58 -1.30 -37.66
CA ALA A 105 -34.46 -2.69 -37.25
C ALA A 105 -35.82 -3.36 -36.99
N ALA A 106 -36.79 -2.63 -36.43
CA ALA A 106 -38.15 -3.08 -36.19
C ALA A 106 -38.91 -3.33 -37.50
N GLU A 107 -38.81 -2.42 -38.46
CA GLU A 107 -39.38 -2.59 -39.80
C GLU A 107 -38.78 -3.81 -40.52
N LEU A 108 -37.46 -4.04 -40.41
CA LEU A 108 -36.78 -5.20 -40.99
C LEU A 108 -37.17 -6.55 -40.35
N CYS A 109 -37.74 -6.52 -39.14
CA CYS A 109 -38.08 -7.71 -38.35
C CYS A 109 -39.59 -7.91 -38.17
N ASP A 110 -40.44 -7.02 -38.69
CA ASP A 110 -41.88 -6.92 -38.36
C ASP A 110 -42.11 -6.98 -36.83
N ASP A 111 -41.26 -6.29 -36.06
CA ASP A 111 -41.35 -6.24 -34.60
C ASP A 111 -42.42 -5.23 -34.17
N ARG A 112 -43.41 -5.71 -33.42
CA ARG A 112 -44.55 -4.91 -32.93
C ARG A 112 -44.57 -4.73 -31.42
N ASN A 113 -43.45 -5.02 -30.74
CA ASN A 113 -43.36 -4.88 -29.29
C ASN A 113 -43.43 -3.42 -28.81
N GLY A 114 -42.92 -2.47 -29.62
CA GLY A 114 -42.86 -1.06 -29.23
C GLY A 114 -42.03 -0.82 -27.95
N PRO A 115 -42.22 0.33 -27.27
CA PRO A 115 -41.55 0.67 -26.02
C PRO A 115 -42.01 -0.20 -24.85
N VAL A 116 -41.08 -0.94 -24.22
CA VAL A 116 -41.33 -1.74 -23.02
C VAL A 116 -40.63 -1.12 -21.81
N SER A 117 -41.41 -0.77 -20.78
CA SER A 117 -40.89 -0.09 -19.58
C SER A 117 -39.93 -0.98 -18.79
N LEU A 118 -38.80 -0.43 -18.35
CA LEU A 118 -37.82 -1.07 -17.47
C LEU A 118 -37.89 -0.46 -16.05
N PRO A 119 -37.70 -1.26 -15.00
CA PRO A 119 -37.62 -0.77 -13.62
C PRO A 119 -36.35 0.06 -13.42
N VAL A 120 -36.52 1.28 -12.89
CA VAL A 120 -35.43 2.22 -12.62
C VAL A 120 -34.90 2.04 -11.20
N LYS A 121 -33.58 2.00 -11.06
CA LYS A 121 -32.87 1.96 -9.77
C LYS A 121 -32.09 3.25 -9.57
N PHE A 122 -32.32 3.94 -8.46
CA PHE A 122 -31.62 5.18 -8.13
C PHE A 122 -30.29 4.86 -7.44
N GLU A 123 -29.21 5.50 -7.90
CA GLU A 123 -27.84 5.24 -7.42
C GLU A 123 -27.23 6.42 -6.65
N GLY A 124 -27.93 7.57 -6.58
CA GLY A 124 -27.51 8.76 -5.85
C GLY A 124 -27.40 9.99 -6.74
N HIS A 125 -26.59 10.97 -6.36
CA HIS A 125 -26.42 12.22 -7.10
C HIS A 125 -24.94 12.46 -7.40
N LYS A 126 -24.66 13.05 -8.57
CA LYS A 126 -23.34 13.51 -8.98
C LYS A 126 -23.44 14.99 -9.37
N GLY A 127 -23.09 15.87 -8.42
CA GLY A 127 -23.37 17.30 -8.54
C GLY A 127 -24.88 17.55 -8.61
N ALA A 128 -25.33 18.32 -9.62
CA ALA A 128 -26.74 18.59 -9.87
C ALA A 128 -27.47 17.48 -10.66
N ARG A 129 -26.77 16.41 -11.08
CA ARG A 129 -27.34 15.31 -11.87
C ARG A 129 -27.76 14.12 -11.01
N GLN A 130 -28.95 13.57 -11.28
CA GLN A 130 -29.46 12.34 -10.70
C GLN A 130 -28.84 11.14 -11.42
N LEU A 131 -28.21 10.23 -10.66
CA LEU A 131 -27.68 8.97 -11.18
C LEU A 131 -28.72 7.85 -10.98
N PHE A 132 -28.99 7.11 -12.05
CA PHE A 132 -29.91 5.97 -12.04
C PHE A 132 -29.49 4.92 -13.07
N SER A 133 -29.98 3.70 -12.90
CA SER A 133 -29.70 2.59 -13.80
C SER A 133 -30.93 1.75 -14.10
N VAL A 134 -30.88 1.06 -15.23
CA VAL A 134 -31.84 0.02 -15.61
C VAL A 134 -31.09 -1.25 -15.95
N ASP A 135 -31.70 -2.39 -15.68
CA ASP A 135 -31.17 -3.69 -16.08
C ASP A 135 -31.95 -4.20 -17.29
N LEU A 136 -31.29 -4.35 -18.43
CA LEU A 136 -31.87 -4.94 -19.64
C LEU A 136 -32.39 -6.36 -19.38
N ASP A 137 -31.81 -7.10 -18.43
CA ASP A 137 -32.20 -8.47 -18.09
C ASP A 137 -33.45 -8.54 -17.18
N SER A 138 -33.94 -7.39 -16.69
CA SER A 138 -35.09 -7.32 -15.79
C SER A 138 -36.42 -7.71 -16.46
N LYS A 139 -36.53 -7.57 -17.78
CA LYS A 139 -37.71 -7.96 -18.57
C LYS A 139 -37.34 -8.79 -19.78
N TYR A 140 -37.97 -9.95 -19.91
CA TYR A 140 -37.79 -10.86 -21.04
C TYR A 140 -38.99 -10.90 -21.98
N ASP A 141 -40.20 -10.93 -21.40
CA ASP A 141 -41.44 -11.02 -22.14
C ASP A 141 -41.76 -9.68 -22.81
N GLY A 142 -42.37 -9.73 -23.99
CA GLY A 142 -42.90 -8.53 -24.63
C GLY A 142 -44.10 -7.95 -23.85
N PRO A 143 -44.68 -6.83 -24.30
CA PRO A 143 -45.71 -6.10 -23.56
C PRO A 143 -46.96 -6.94 -23.26
N ASN A 144 -47.30 -7.91 -24.12
CA ASN A 144 -48.48 -8.76 -24.00
C ASN A 144 -48.10 -10.25 -24.03
N PRO A 145 -48.90 -11.17 -23.42
CA PRO A 145 -48.59 -12.61 -23.40
C PRO A 145 -48.43 -13.27 -24.79
N TRP A 146 -49.02 -12.66 -25.83
CA TRP A 146 -48.96 -13.14 -27.21
C TRP A 146 -47.83 -12.51 -28.03
N SER A 147 -47.12 -11.53 -27.47
CA SER A 147 -46.03 -10.84 -28.14
C SER A 147 -44.73 -11.65 -28.06
N PRO A 148 -43.88 -11.62 -29.10
CA PRO A 148 -42.60 -12.31 -29.06
C PRO A 148 -41.72 -11.74 -27.93
N PRO A 149 -40.77 -12.52 -27.39
CA PRO A 149 -39.84 -12.02 -26.38
C PRO A 149 -39.17 -10.72 -26.82
N LEU A 150 -39.06 -9.76 -25.88
CA LEU A 150 -38.59 -8.41 -26.13
C LEU A 150 -37.29 -8.36 -26.94
N TYR A 151 -36.32 -9.18 -26.54
CA TYR A 151 -35.00 -9.23 -27.19
C TYR A 151 -34.85 -10.38 -28.19
N LYS A 152 -35.93 -10.89 -28.79
CA LYS A 152 -35.84 -11.98 -29.79
C LYS A 152 -34.81 -11.61 -30.87
N LEU A 153 -33.80 -12.45 -31.06
CA LEU A 153 -32.76 -12.19 -32.05
C LEU A 153 -33.21 -12.74 -33.39
N GLU A 154 -33.15 -11.90 -34.42
CA GLU A 154 -33.41 -12.30 -35.79
C GLU A 154 -32.16 -12.83 -36.48
N LYS A 155 -32.37 -13.79 -37.38
CA LYS A 155 -31.31 -14.42 -38.19
C LYS A 155 -31.19 -13.68 -39.53
N GLY A 156 -29.96 -13.58 -40.04
CA GLY A 156 -29.64 -12.81 -41.26
C GLY A 156 -29.45 -11.32 -40.97
N ASP A 157 -28.44 -10.71 -41.60
CA ASP A 157 -27.94 -9.33 -41.37
C ASP A 157 -28.09 -8.83 -39.91
N MET A 158 -27.50 -9.61 -38.98
CA MET A 158 -27.69 -9.43 -37.54
C MET A 158 -27.31 -8.05 -37.03
N LYS A 159 -26.35 -7.38 -37.70
CA LYS A 159 -25.87 -6.04 -37.35
C LYS A 159 -26.92 -4.95 -37.60
N LYS A 160 -27.87 -5.18 -38.51
CA LYS A 160 -28.97 -4.25 -38.79
C LYS A 160 -30.26 -4.65 -38.09
N LYS A 161 -30.51 -5.95 -37.94
CA LYS A 161 -31.77 -6.45 -37.38
C LYS A 161 -31.84 -6.45 -35.86
N ASN A 162 -30.73 -6.64 -35.15
CA ASN A 162 -30.72 -6.81 -33.69
C ASN A 162 -30.28 -5.55 -32.94
N VAL A 163 -30.69 -4.38 -33.44
CA VAL A 163 -30.35 -3.07 -32.89
C VAL A 163 -31.51 -2.55 -32.04
N PHE A 164 -31.22 -2.13 -30.82
CA PHE A 164 -32.19 -1.65 -29.83
C PHE A 164 -31.80 -0.26 -29.33
N GLN A 165 -32.74 0.44 -28.71
CA GLN A 165 -32.53 1.78 -28.15
C GLN A 165 -33.32 1.93 -26.85
N LEU A 166 -32.83 2.80 -25.96
CA LEU A 166 -33.55 3.25 -24.78
C LEU A 166 -34.28 4.56 -25.04
N LEU A 167 -35.42 4.73 -24.39
CA LEU A 167 -36.17 5.97 -24.28
C LEU A 167 -36.26 6.33 -22.80
N VAL A 168 -35.95 7.56 -22.44
CA VAL A 168 -36.10 8.10 -21.08
C VAL A 168 -37.07 9.26 -21.13
N GLU A 169 -38.06 9.26 -20.24
CA GLU A 169 -38.95 10.41 -20.05
C GLU A 169 -38.66 11.09 -18.71
N LEU A 170 -38.49 12.41 -18.77
CA LEU A 170 -38.32 13.28 -17.61
C LEU A 170 -39.45 14.31 -17.52
N PRO A 171 -39.85 14.74 -16.31
CA PRO A 171 -40.79 15.82 -16.12
C PRO A 171 -40.16 17.16 -16.50
N ALA A 172 -40.86 17.95 -17.30
CA ALA A 172 -40.52 19.33 -17.63
C ALA A 172 -41.26 20.32 -16.71
N GLN A 173 -40.77 21.57 -16.64
CA GLN A 173 -41.42 22.64 -15.85
C GLN A 173 -42.86 22.95 -16.31
N SER A 174 -43.20 22.67 -17.57
CA SER A 174 -44.53 22.88 -18.14
C SER A 174 -45.59 21.88 -17.63
N GLY A 175 -45.19 20.86 -16.88
CA GLY A 175 -46.05 19.74 -16.49
C GLY A 175 -46.15 18.63 -17.55
N GLU A 176 -45.55 18.81 -18.73
CA GLU A 176 -45.39 17.79 -19.76
C GLU A 176 -44.14 16.93 -19.53
N THR A 177 -44.07 15.75 -20.14
CA THR A 177 -42.88 14.87 -20.12
C THR A 177 -42.04 15.07 -21.37
N GLN A 178 -40.72 15.18 -21.21
CA GLN A 178 -39.77 15.26 -22.31
C GLN A 178 -39.07 13.91 -22.53
N GLU A 179 -39.02 13.49 -23.80
CA GLU A 179 -38.43 12.23 -24.25
C GLU A 179 -36.97 12.38 -24.69
N PHE A 180 -36.13 11.41 -24.29
CA PHE A 180 -34.71 11.34 -24.63
C PHE A 180 -34.36 9.94 -25.14
N TYR A 181 -33.84 9.87 -26.37
CA TYR A 181 -33.46 8.61 -27.02
C TYR A 181 -31.97 8.34 -26.85
N SER A 182 -31.61 7.11 -26.55
CA SER A 182 -30.20 6.69 -26.51
C SER A 182 -29.65 6.50 -27.92
N LYS A 183 -28.31 6.42 -28.02
CA LYS A 183 -27.68 5.80 -29.19
C LYS A 183 -28.15 4.33 -29.31
N PRO A 184 -28.37 3.83 -30.54
CA PRO A 184 -28.73 2.43 -30.72
C PRO A 184 -27.58 1.50 -30.31
N PHE A 185 -27.91 0.35 -29.73
CA PHE A 185 -26.98 -0.68 -29.28
C PHE A 185 -27.36 -2.05 -29.82
N LEU A 186 -26.37 -2.91 -30.06
CA LEU A 186 -26.52 -4.22 -30.67
C LEU A 186 -26.64 -5.31 -29.62
N LEU A 187 -27.65 -6.17 -29.75
CA LEU A 187 -27.71 -7.45 -29.02
C LEU A 187 -27.28 -8.60 -29.93
N ARG A 188 -26.37 -9.46 -29.43
CA ARG A 188 -25.92 -10.65 -30.16
C ARG A 188 -25.87 -11.87 -29.25
N SER A 189 -25.79 -13.06 -29.84
CA SER A 189 -25.55 -14.28 -29.05
C SER A 189 -24.09 -14.32 -28.59
N LYS A 190 -23.85 -14.70 -27.33
CA LYS A 190 -22.49 -14.82 -26.81
C LYS A 190 -21.64 -15.77 -27.68
N PRO A 191 -20.46 -15.34 -28.16
CA PRO A 191 -19.56 -16.22 -28.91
C PRO A 191 -19.16 -17.42 -28.03
N LYS A 192 -19.24 -18.64 -28.56
CA LYS A 192 -18.71 -19.83 -27.86
C LYS A 192 -17.18 -19.69 -27.76
N THR A 193 -16.66 -19.64 -26.54
CA THR A 193 -15.22 -19.68 -26.28
C THR A 193 -14.67 -21.08 -26.58
N GLY A 194 -13.74 -21.17 -27.54
CA GLY A 194 -12.84 -22.31 -27.73
C GLY A 194 -13.11 -23.22 -28.92
N LEU A 195 -12.55 -22.89 -30.09
CA LEU A 195 -11.78 -23.78 -30.99
C LEU A 195 -11.33 -22.98 -32.24
N PRO A 196 -10.02 -22.86 -32.52
CA PRO A 196 -9.56 -22.21 -33.75
C PRO A 196 -9.84 -23.15 -34.92
N LYS A 197 -10.86 -22.83 -35.74
CA LYS A 197 -11.08 -23.54 -36.99
C LYS A 197 -10.09 -23.03 -38.04
N LYS A 198 -9.07 -23.87 -38.22
CA LYS A 198 -8.14 -23.95 -39.35
C LYS A 198 -8.90 -24.13 -40.68
N ARG A 199 -8.30 -23.59 -41.76
CA ARG A 199 -8.56 -23.78 -43.20
C ARG A 199 -9.61 -22.83 -43.82
N LYS A 200 -9.40 -22.26 -45.00
CA LYS A 200 -8.48 -22.63 -46.10
C LYS A 200 -8.26 -21.40 -47.00
N SER A 201 -7.00 -21.19 -47.40
CA SER A 201 -6.68 -20.46 -48.62
C SER A 201 -7.18 -21.26 -49.83
N SER A 202 -7.69 -20.53 -50.81
CA SER A 202 -7.68 -20.92 -52.21
C SER A 202 -7.61 -19.63 -53.00
N GLU A 203 -6.39 -19.30 -53.42
CA GLU A 203 -6.17 -18.58 -54.66
C GLU A 203 -6.80 -19.40 -55.78
N ASP A 204 -7.59 -18.75 -56.63
CA ASP A 204 -7.59 -19.08 -58.05
C ASP A 204 -7.86 -17.81 -58.84
N SER A 205 -6.90 -17.55 -59.72
CA SER A 205 -6.85 -16.53 -60.75
C SER A 205 -7.88 -16.79 -61.85
N SER A 206 -8.49 -15.74 -62.40
CA SER A 206 -8.46 -15.48 -63.85
C SER A 206 -9.20 -14.20 -64.23
N SER A 207 -8.56 -13.51 -65.14
CA SER A 207 -8.86 -12.25 -65.83
C SER A 207 -10.00 -12.31 -66.87
N VAL A 208 -10.39 -11.09 -67.30
CA VAL A 208 -10.85 -10.65 -68.65
C VAL A 208 -12.32 -10.22 -68.81
N GLU A 209 -12.42 -8.91 -69.05
CA GLU A 209 -13.29 -8.11 -69.96
C GLU A 209 -14.84 -8.09 -69.92
N SER A 210 -15.30 -6.84 -69.76
CA SER A 210 -16.36 -6.11 -70.46
C SER A 210 -17.66 -6.81 -70.87
N THR A 211 -18.78 -6.25 -70.39
CA THR A 211 -19.85 -5.76 -71.28
C THR A 211 -20.77 -4.78 -70.55
N SER A 212 -21.24 -3.82 -71.33
CA SER A 212 -22.09 -2.68 -71.01
C SER A 212 -23.59 -3.02 -70.92
N GLU A 213 -24.36 -1.99 -70.51
CA GLU A 213 -25.84 -1.85 -70.49
C GLU A 213 -26.52 -2.27 -69.16
N GLY A 214 -27.40 -1.50 -68.52
CA GLY A 214 -28.00 -0.20 -68.79
C GLY A 214 -29.22 0.02 -67.86
N SER A 215 -29.48 1.28 -67.47
CA SER A 215 -30.76 1.84 -66.95
C SER A 215 -31.19 1.42 -65.51
N THR A 216 -31.57 2.28 -64.54
CA THR A 216 -32.20 3.61 -64.52
C THR A 216 -31.97 4.30 -63.14
N PRO A 217 -31.84 5.65 -63.05
CA PRO A 217 -31.84 6.36 -61.76
C PRO A 217 -33.23 6.90 -61.39
N LYS A 218 -33.63 6.72 -60.12
CA LYS A 218 -34.85 7.32 -59.55
C LYS A 218 -34.65 8.84 -59.35
N LYS A 219 -35.65 9.62 -59.77
CA LYS A 219 -35.74 11.09 -59.72
C LYS A 219 -35.51 11.68 -58.32
N VAL A 220 -34.73 12.75 -58.25
CA VAL A 220 -34.61 13.71 -57.14
C VAL A 220 -35.37 15.01 -57.53
N PRO A 221 -35.99 15.76 -56.59
CA PRO A 221 -36.82 16.93 -56.90
C PRO A 221 -36.02 18.12 -57.48
N SER A 222 -36.72 18.89 -58.33
CA SER A 222 -36.20 19.90 -59.25
C SER A 222 -36.02 21.31 -58.67
N SER A 223 -35.33 21.49 -57.54
CA SER A 223 -35.11 22.83 -56.96
C SER A 223 -33.65 23.32 -56.90
N PHE A 224 -32.69 22.61 -57.51
CA PHE A 224 -31.26 23.00 -57.48
C PHE A 224 -30.62 23.13 -58.86
N GLN A 225 -31.34 23.66 -59.85
CA GLN A 225 -30.88 23.65 -61.25
C GLN A 225 -29.78 24.67 -61.62
N ASN A 226 -29.27 25.50 -60.71
CA ASN A 226 -28.25 26.51 -61.04
C ASN A 226 -27.05 26.54 -60.07
N LEU A 227 -26.59 25.40 -59.59
CA LEU A 227 -25.27 25.31 -58.96
C LEU A 227 -24.27 24.80 -60.01
N ARG A 228 -23.42 25.69 -60.54
CA ARG A 228 -22.16 25.27 -61.14
C ARG A 228 -21.32 24.70 -60.00
N VAL A 229 -21.38 23.39 -59.82
CA VAL A 229 -20.42 22.66 -58.99
C VAL A 229 -19.11 22.71 -59.77
N ILE A 230 -18.22 23.61 -59.37
CA ILE A 230 -16.85 23.65 -59.86
C ILE A 230 -16.06 22.75 -58.92
N GLU A 231 -15.54 21.63 -59.43
CA GLU A 231 -14.75 20.68 -58.64
C GLU A 231 -13.39 21.25 -58.19
N HIS A 232 -13.00 22.41 -58.74
CA HIS A 232 -11.71 23.04 -58.49
C HIS A 232 -11.78 24.57 -58.64
N LEU A 233 -11.48 25.31 -57.57
CA LEU A 233 -11.35 26.76 -57.59
C LEU A 233 -9.88 27.13 -57.37
N GLU A 234 -9.22 27.62 -58.42
CA GLU A 234 -7.89 28.24 -58.32
C GLU A 234 -8.03 29.76 -58.51
N ALA A 235 -7.61 30.53 -57.51
CA ALA A 235 -7.66 31.99 -57.54
C ALA A 235 -6.39 32.56 -56.91
N LYS A 236 -5.84 33.64 -57.51
CA LYS A 236 -4.71 34.38 -56.90
C LYS A 236 -5.11 35.12 -55.62
N SER A 237 -6.38 35.50 -55.50
CA SER A 237 -6.97 36.12 -54.32
C SER A 237 -8.49 36.02 -54.41
N ALA A 238 -9.16 35.75 -53.29
CA ALA A 238 -10.62 35.76 -53.22
C ALA A 238 -11.04 36.40 -51.89
N TYR A 239 -12.04 37.29 -51.95
CA TYR A 239 -12.68 37.82 -50.74
C TYR A 239 -13.95 37.01 -50.48
N ILE A 240 -13.90 36.16 -49.46
CA ILE A 240 -15.00 35.27 -49.10
C ILE A 240 -15.60 35.76 -47.78
N GLY A 241 -16.82 36.31 -47.83
CA GLY A 241 -17.48 36.84 -46.63
C GLY A 241 -17.87 35.76 -45.61
N SER A 242 -18.27 34.57 -46.08
CA SER A 242 -18.56 33.42 -45.21
C SER A 242 -18.23 32.13 -45.96
N LEU A 243 -17.44 31.26 -45.33
CA LEU A 243 -17.11 29.93 -45.84
C LEU A 243 -17.78 28.89 -44.93
N LYS A 244 -18.59 28.00 -45.52
CA LYS A 244 -19.19 26.84 -44.84
C LYS A 244 -18.87 25.60 -45.66
N TYR A 245 -18.42 24.54 -44.99
CA TYR A 245 -18.15 23.24 -45.61
C TYR A 245 -18.93 22.15 -44.86
N ASP A 246 -19.52 21.21 -45.60
CA ASP A 246 -20.35 20.13 -45.03
C ASP A 246 -19.49 18.98 -44.48
N ASN A 247 -18.41 18.60 -45.18
CA ASN A 247 -17.48 17.55 -44.78
C ASN A 247 -16.05 17.90 -45.24
N LEU A 248 -15.18 18.19 -44.29
CA LEU A 248 -13.76 18.42 -44.54
C LEU A 248 -13.02 17.08 -44.49
N THR A 249 -12.85 16.43 -45.64
CA THR A 249 -12.05 15.19 -45.73
C THR A 249 -10.58 15.56 -45.87
N VAL A 250 -9.82 15.42 -44.78
CA VAL A 250 -8.37 15.68 -44.80
C VAL A 250 -7.64 14.45 -45.32
N ASN A 251 -7.12 14.53 -46.56
CA ASN A 251 -6.51 13.40 -47.26
C ASN A 251 -5.12 12.99 -46.74
N GLU A 252 -4.57 13.67 -45.72
CA GLU A 252 -3.16 13.51 -45.32
C GLU A 252 -2.92 13.32 -43.81
N GLY A 253 -3.96 13.02 -43.03
CA GLY A 253 -3.81 12.79 -41.58
C GLY A 253 -3.38 14.03 -40.77
N ARG A 254 -3.44 15.23 -41.38
CA ARG A 254 -3.26 16.52 -40.71
C ARG A 254 -4.62 16.98 -40.18
N ALA A 255 -4.69 17.39 -38.93
CA ALA A 255 -5.95 17.82 -38.32
C ALA A 255 -5.68 18.79 -37.18
N ASP A 256 -4.73 19.69 -37.38
CA ASP A 256 -4.31 20.73 -36.45
C ASP A 256 -4.75 22.12 -36.90
N ILE A 257 -5.17 22.92 -35.92
CA ILE A 257 -5.59 24.31 -36.12
C ILE A 257 -4.59 25.20 -35.39
N GLY A 258 -3.89 26.01 -36.17
CA GLY A 258 -2.88 26.96 -35.72
C GLY A 258 -3.45 28.37 -35.61
N TYR A 259 -2.98 29.08 -34.60
CA TYR A 259 -3.32 30.48 -34.38
C TYR A 259 -2.05 31.31 -34.27
N HIS A 260 -2.06 32.52 -34.83
CA HIS A 260 -0.94 33.44 -34.71
C HIS A 260 -0.94 34.14 -33.34
N PHE A 261 0.14 33.99 -32.58
CA PHE A 261 0.33 34.68 -31.30
C PHE A 261 1.62 35.50 -31.27
N LYS A 262 1.60 36.60 -30.51
CA LYS A 262 2.76 37.47 -30.31
C LYS A 262 3.85 36.75 -29.50
N VAL A 263 5.09 36.86 -29.94
CA VAL A 263 6.24 36.32 -29.19
C VAL A 263 6.74 37.34 -28.18
N LYS A 264 6.96 36.92 -26.93
CA LYS A 264 7.31 37.81 -25.80
C LYS A 264 8.64 38.53 -25.99
N ASP A 265 9.64 37.86 -26.57
CA ASP A 265 10.92 38.47 -26.93
C ASP A 265 11.20 38.31 -28.44
N PRO A 266 11.02 39.38 -29.23
CA PRO A 266 11.31 39.43 -30.66
C PRO A 266 12.73 39.00 -31.06
N LYS A 267 13.71 39.05 -30.15
CA LYS A 267 15.09 38.65 -30.45
C LYS A 267 15.27 37.13 -30.41
N LEU A 268 14.45 36.43 -29.61
CA LEU A 268 14.38 34.96 -29.52
C LEU A 268 13.49 34.34 -30.63
N TYR A 269 12.71 35.16 -31.34
CA TYR A 269 11.84 34.76 -32.45
C TYR A 269 12.55 33.98 -33.58
N LYS A 270 13.87 34.13 -33.74
CA LYS A 270 14.64 33.41 -34.77
C LYS A 270 14.92 31.93 -34.44
N GLU A 271 14.46 31.42 -33.30
CA GLU A 271 14.92 30.13 -32.76
C GLU A 271 13.82 29.05 -32.60
N PHE A 272 12.56 29.32 -32.95
CA PHE A 272 11.49 28.32 -32.79
C PHE A 272 11.39 27.34 -33.97
N GLU A 273 11.42 26.05 -33.68
CA GLU A 273 11.35 24.95 -34.63
C GLU A 273 10.04 24.16 -34.49
N GLU A 274 9.72 23.33 -35.50
CA GLU A 274 8.56 22.45 -35.47
C GLU A 274 8.59 21.56 -34.21
N GLY A 275 7.49 21.55 -33.46
CA GLY A 275 7.33 20.75 -32.26
C GLY A 275 7.86 21.35 -30.97
N ASP A 276 8.39 22.58 -31.00
CA ASP A 276 8.73 23.30 -29.76
C ASP A 276 7.48 23.58 -28.93
N VAL A 277 7.61 23.35 -27.62
CA VAL A 277 6.56 23.56 -26.63
C VAL A 277 6.69 24.96 -26.03
N LEU A 278 5.62 25.75 -26.14
CA LEU A 278 5.55 27.12 -25.65
C LEU A 278 4.57 27.24 -24.49
N GLY A 279 4.82 28.18 -23.59
CA GLY A 279 3.88 28.67 -22.60
C GLY A 279 3.24 29.97 -23.05
N PHE A 280 1.99 30.19 -22.64
CA PHE A 280 1.29 31.45 -22.80
C PHE A 280 1.36 32.26 -21.51
N PHE A 281 1.68 33.53 -21.64
CA PHE A 281 1.90 34.47 -20.55
C PHE A 281 1.12 35.76 -20.80
N LYS A 282 0.76 36.44 -19.71
CA LYS A 282 0.15 37.76 -19.79
C LYS A 282 1.24 38.79 -20.03
N SER A 283 1.10 39.56 -21.10
CA SER A 283 1.96 40.70 -21.42
C SER A 283 1.56 41.94 -20.60
N ASP A 284 2.43 42.94 -20.53
CA ASP A 284 2.21 44.19 -19.78
C ASP A 284 0.99 44.99 -20.30
N ASP A 285 0.65 44.80 -21.59
CA ASP A 285 -0.52 45.37 -22.25
C ASP A 285 -1.81 44.54 -22.05
N GLY A 286 -1.75 43.47 -21.26
CA GLY A 286 -2.87 42.56 -21.01
C GLY A 286 -3.13 41.56 -22.12
N THR A 287 -2.36 41.57 -23.21
CA THR A 287 -2.49 40.60 -24.30
C THR A 287 -1.74 39.30 -23.99
N ALA A 288 -2.11 38.20 -24.66
CA ALA A 288 -1.41 36.92 -24.53
C ALA A 288 -0.14 36.92 -25.40
N CYS A 289 1.00 36.62 -24.79
CA CYS A 289 2.27 36.41 -25.48
C CYS A 289 2.84 35.01 -25.19
N VAL A 290 3.69 34.51 -26.10
CA VAL A 290 4.25 33.16 -25.99
C VAL A 290 5.77 33.16 -25.85
N GLN A 291 6.30 32.15 -25.14
CA GLN A 291 7.73 31.89 -24.94
C GLN A 291 7.97 30.39 -24.73
N LEU A 292 9.17 29.87 -25.03
CA LEU A 292 9.55 28.48 -24.74
C LEU A 292 9.28 28.13 -23.28
N LEU A 293 8.61 27.01 -23.07
CA LEU A 293 8.27 26.56 -21.73
C LEU A 293 9.47 25.89 -21.07
N ASP A 294 9.77 26.27 -19.83
CA ASP A 294 10.84 25.69 -19.04
C ASP A 294 10.44 25.52 -17.57
N SER A 295 11.38 25.05 -16.75
CA SER A 295 11.18 24.80 -15.33
C SER A 295 10.93 26.06 -14.48
N GLN A 296 11.37 27.22 -14.97
CA GLN A 296 11.31 28.50 -14.26
C GLN A 296 10.02 29.24 -14.58
N ASN A 297 9.58 29.21 -15.83
CA ASN A 297 8.40 29.91 -16.32
C ASN A 297 7.13 29.04 -16.34
N GLY A 298 7.25 27.71 -16.25
CA GLY A 298 6.11 26.80 -16.37
C GLY A 298 4.98 27.03 -15.36
N LYS A 299 5.30 27.55 -14.18
CA LYS A 299 4.29 27.91 -13.15
C LYS A 299 3.50 29.18 -13.45
N GLN A 300 4.06 30.05 -14.28
CA GLN A 300 3.46 31.35 -14.65
C GLN A 300 2.68 31.25 -15.97
N ALA A 301 2.88 30.17 -16.74
CA ALA A 301 2.16 29.92 -17.96
C ALA A 301 0.72 29.49 -17.63
N PHE A 302 -0.27 30.19 -18.19
CA PHE A 302 -1.68 29.82 -18.00
C PHE A 302 -2.17 28.77 -19.03
N MET A 303 -1.39 28.56 -20.08
CA MET A 303 -1.70 27.67 -21.20
C MET A 303 -0.40 27.21 -21.86
N ALA A 304 -0.42 26.08 -22.58
CA ALA A 304 0.72 25.59 -23.36
C ALA A 304 0.34 25.39 -24.83
N GLY A 305 1.29 25.49 -25.74
CA GLY A 305 1.04 25.28 -27.15
C GLY A 305 2.24 24.66 -27.82
N VAL A 306 2.06 24.18 -29.04
CA VAL A 306 3.14 23.59 -29.81
C VAL A 306 3.28 24.34 -31.12
N ILE A 307 4.52 24.69 -31.47
CA ILE A 307 4.82 25.29 -32.76
C ILE A 307 4.53 24.28 -33.86
N SER A 308 3.65 24.67 -34.80
CA SER A 308 3.36 23.87 -35.98
C SER A 308 3.84 24.61 -37.23
N ARG A 309 4.63 23.91 -38.05
CA ARG A 309 5.00 24.36 -39.41
C ARG A 309 4.14 23.69 -40.48
N SER A 310 3.19 22.86 -40.05
CA SER A 310 2.37 22.01 -40.92
C SER A 310 0.87 22.13 -40.63
N ALA A 311 0.46 23.21 -39.95
CA ALA A 311 -0.91 23.50 -39.55
C ALA A 311 -1.88 23.40 -40.74
N TYR A 312 -2.95 22.65 -40.55
CA TYR A 312 -3.94 22.45 -41.60
C TYR A 312 -4.83 23.69 -41.82
N LEU A 313 -5.20 24.38 -40.74
CA LEU A 313 -5.90 25.66 -40.77
C LEU A 313 -5.16 26.66 -39.91
N GLU A 314 -4.89 27.85 -40.47
CA GLU A 314 -4.25 28.95 -39.75
C GLU A 314 -5.23 30.12 -39.60
N ALA A 315 -5.37 30.60 -38.36
CA ALA A 315 -6.16 31.77 -38.04
C ALA A 315 -5.25 32.90 -37.55
N THR A 316 -5.27 34.02 -38.25
CA THR A 316 -4.52 35.23 -37.87
C THR A 316 -5.48 36.22 -37.21
N PRO A 317 -5.29 36.58 -35.93
CA PRO A 317 -6.08 37.65 -35.31
C PRO A 317 -5.75 38.99 -36.00
N ALA A 318 -6.60 40.01 -35.79
CA ALA A 318 -6.33 41.37 -36.23
C ALA A 318 -5.16 41.98 -35.42
N ILE A 319 -3.92 41.62 -35.77
CA ILE A 319 -2.69 42.07 -35.11
C ILE A 319 -2.08 43.21 -35.94
N SER A 320 -1.56 44.24 -35.26
CA SER A 320 -0.79 45.32 -35.89
C SER A 320 0.37 44.75 -36.71
N GLN A 321 0.50 45.18 -37.97
CA GLN A 321 1.42 44.61 -38.98
C GLN A 321 2.92 44.57 -38.62
N ASN A 322 3.32 45.08 -37.46
CA ASN A 322 4.72 45.23 -37.05
C ASN A 322 5.17 44.31 -35.90
N ASP A 323 4.28 43.50 -35.32
CA ASP A 323 4.65 42.60 -34.21
C ASP A 323 5.00 41.18 -34.74
N PRO A 324 6.13 40.57 -34.35
CA PRO A 324 6.46 39.20 -34.74
C PRO A 324 5.50 38.20 -34.10
N THR A 325 4.87 37.37 -34.94
CA THR A 325 3.92 36.34 -34.52
C THR A 325 4.34 35.00 -35.07
N ASP A 326 4.02 33.93 -34.36
CA ASP A 326 4.26 32.56 -34.83
C ASP A 326 2.97 31.73 -34.78
N VAL A 327 2.95 30.59 -35.48
CA VAL A 327 1.81 29.65 -35.59
C VAL A 327 1.88 28.62 -34.48
N ILE A 328 0.99 28.75 -33.50
CA ILE A 328 0.88 27.85 -32.36
C ILE A 328 -0.39 27.03 -32.50
N CYS A 329 -0.25 25.72 -32.45
CA CYS A 329 -1.36 24.79 -32.40
C CYS A 329 -1.60 24.34 -30.96
N VAL A 330 -2.87 24.35 -30.57
CA VAL A 330 -3.32 24.08 -29.20
C VAL A 330 -4.15 22.80 -29.12
N ILE A 331 -4.80 22.44 -30.23
CA ILE A 331 -5.60 21.23 -30.37
C ILE A 331 -5.34 20.65 -31.77
N GLY A 332 -5.11 19.34 -31.83
CA GLY A 332 -5.04 18.61 -33.10
C GLY A 332 -3.95 17.55 -33.13
N ILE A 333 -3.70 17.01 -34.32
CA ILE A 333 -2.61 16.07 -34.58
C ILE A 333 -1.37 16.90 -34.94
N ILE A 334 -0.46 17.06 -33.98
CA ILE A 334 0.70 17.95 -34.07
C ILE A 334 1.97 17.14 -33.78
N LYS A 335 3.06 17.45 -34.45
CA LYS A 335 4.38 16.90 -34.10
C LYS A 335 4.95 17.65 -32.90
N VAL A 336 5.40 16.92 -31.88
CA VAL A 336 5.91 17.48 -30.62
C VAL A 336 7.33 16.98 -30.39
N LYS A 337 8.26 17.85 -29.98
CA LYS A 337 9.60 17.43 -29.57
C LYS A 337 9.54 16.74 -28.21
N CYS A 338 9.71 15.43 -28.19
CA CYS A 338 9.70 14.61 -26.99
C CYS A 338 11.11 14.09 -26.66
N MET A 339 11.51 14.17 -25.40
CA MET A 339 12.74 13.58 -24.90
C MET A 339 12.57 12.11 -24.55
N GLY A 340 13.53 11.29 -24.99
CA GLY A 340 13.57 9.86 -24.71
C GLY A 340 12.68 9.04 -25.64
N SER A 341 12.46 7.77 -25.26
CA SER A 341 11.64 6.84 -26.04
C SER A 341 10.16 7.07 -25.74
N VAL A 342 9.33 7.12 -26.77
CA VAL A 342 7.88 7.35 -26.66
C VAL A 342 7.14 6.17 -27.26
N ARG A 343 6.15 5.63 -26.56
CA ARG A 343 5.29 4.55 -27.07
C ARG A 343 4.03 5.12 -27.68
N ALA A 344 3.41 4.42 -28.64
CA ALA A 344 2.12 4.83 -29.17
C ALA A 344 1.02 4.76 -28.09
N GLY A 345 0.19 5.80 -27.96
CA GLY A 345 -0.88 5.91 -26.97
C GLY A 345 -0.42 6.34 -25.57
N GLU A 346 0.84 6.76 -25.42
CA GLU A 346 1.40 7.23 -24.16
C GLU A 346 1.11 8.71 -23.94
N ARG A 347 0.86 9.10 -22.68
CA ARG A 347 0.66 10.52 -22.34
C ARG A 347 1.99 11.27 -22.41
N ILE A 348 1.95 12.47 -22.99
CA ILE A 348 3.09 13.36 -23.10
C ILE A 348 2.88 14.61 -22.26
N TYR A 349 3.86 14.92 -21.42
CA TYR A 349 3.84 16.04 -20.50
C TYR A 349 4.86 17.09 -20.92
N THR A 350 4.68 18.33 -20.49
CA THR A 350 5.72 19.35 -20.64
C THR A 350 6.96 18.96 -19.84
N ASN A 351 8.13 19.16 -20.43
CA ASN A 351 9.38 18.95 -19.72
C ASN A 351 9.64 20.14 -18.80
N VAL A 352 10.02 19.83 -17.57
CA VAL A 352 10.30 20.80 -16.50
C VAL A 352 11.78 20.79 -16.15
N SER A 353 12.64 20.32 -17.07
CA SER A 353 14.09 20.40 -16.92
C SER A 353 14.60 21.71 -17.51
N PRO A 354 15.47 22.47 -16.80
CA PRO A 354 16.09 23.69 -17.34
C PRO A 354 17.03 23.41 -18.52
N ASP A 355 17.51 22.17 -18.67
CA ASP A 355 18.53 21.83 -19.66
C ASP A 355 17.98 21.71 -21.09
N HIS A 356 16.66 21.51 -21.24
CA HIS A 356 15.99 21.26 -22.52
C HIS A 356 14.65 22.00 -22.61
N PRO A 357 14.66 23.35 -22.63
CA PRO A 357 13.44 24.14 -22.72
C PRO A 357 12.67 23.84 -24.02
N GLY A 358 11.34 23.93 -23.95
CA GLY A 358 10.45 23.70 -25.08
C GLY A 358 10.35 22.26 -25.56
N THR A 359 10.70 21.30 -24.71
CA THR A 359 10.50 19.87 -24.99
C THR A 359 9.36 19.28 -24.16
N ALA A 360 8.85 18.15 -24.61
CA ALA A 360 7.94 17.29 -23.87
C ALA A 360 8.68 16.05 -23.35
N ILE A 361 8.09 15.38 -22.36
CA ILE A 361 8.58 14.12 -21.81
C ILE A 361 7.41 13.14 -21.72
N PRO A 362 7.56 11.88 -22.14
CA PRO A 362 6.51 10.88 -22.02
C PRO A 362 6.34 10.44 -20.56
N GLU A 363 5.15 9.96 -20.23
CA GLU A 363 4.76 9.55 -18.87
C GLU A 363 5.73 8.54 -18.25
N SER A 364 6.22 7.57 -19.01
CA SER A 364 7.16 6.54 -18.51
C SER A 364 8.53 7.10 -18.12
N HIS A 365 8.91 8.27 -18.64
CA HIS A 365 10.15 8.96 -18.31
C HIS A 365 9.93 10.10 -17.31
N LEU A 366 8.69 10.39 -16.91
CA LEU A 366 8.37 11.48 -16.00
C LEU A 366 8.72 11.12 -14.54
N PRO A 367 9.57 11.89 -13.84
CA PRO A 367 9.89 11.61 -12.45
C PRO A 367 8.66 11.75 -11.55
N PRO A 368 8.42 10.82 -10.60
CA PRO A 368 7.25 10.87 -9.70
C PRO A 368 7.10 12.17 -8.91
N CYS A 369 8.21 12.85 -8.59
CA CYS A 369 8.19 14.14 -7.88
C CYS A 369 7.63 15.29 -8.74
N VAL A 370 7.72 15.20 -10.07
CA VAL A 370 7.23 16.24 -10.99
C VAL A 370 5.72 16.14 -11.19
N ILE A 371 5.18 14.91 -11.20
CA ILE A 371 3.73 14.63 -11.23
C ILE A 371 3.02 15.26 -10.02
N LEU A 372 3.61 15.12 -8.83
CA LEU A 372 3.07 15.62 -7.56
C LEU A 372 3.33 17.11 -7.33
N GLY A 373 4.43 17.65 -7.87
CA GLY A 373 4.86 19.04 -7.65
C GLY A 373 4.16 20.09 -8.53
N GLY A 374 3.24 19.67 -9.42
CA GLY A 374 2.45 20.57 -10.27
C GLY A 374 3.26 21.31 -11.34
N GLY A 375 4.49 20.86 -11.63
CA GLY A 375 5.37 21.54 -12.59
C GLY A 375 5.13 21.14 -14.04
N SER A 376 4.62 19.93 -14.32
CA SER A 376 4.38 19.45 -15.68
C SER A 376 2.89 19.52 -16.06
N VAL A 377 2.63 19.99 -17.27
CA VAL A 377 1.29 20.10 -17.87
C VAL A 377 1.11 18.96 -18.87
N LEU A 378 -0.03 18.27 -18.82
CA LEU A 378 -0.37 17.26 -19.83
C LEU A 378 -0.63 17.97 -21.17
N LEU A 379 0.18 17.67 -22.18
CA LEU A 379 0.02 18.21 -23.53
C LEU A 379 -0.97 17.38 -24.36
N GLY A 380 -0.93 16.06 -24.19
CA GLY A 380 -1.75 15.15 -24.98
C GLY A 380 -1.25 13.72 -24.94
N MET A 381 -1.42 13.02 -26.05
CA MET A 381 -1.07 11.61 -26.20
C MET A 381 -0.32 11.36 -27.51
N SER A 382 0.72 10.55 -27.48
CA SER A 382 1.45 10.14 -28.69
C SER A 382 0.59 9.25 -29.57
N MET A 383 0.72 9.42 -30.88
CA MET A 383 0.03 8.61 -31.90
C MET A 383 0.97 7.59 -32.56
N GLU A 384 2.27 7.75 -32.37
CA GLU A 384 3.31 6.89 -32.91
C GLU A 384 4.33 6.48 -31.83
N GLU A 385 5.13 5.46 -32.15
CA GLU A 385 6.23 4.99 -31.30
C GLU A 385 7.57 5.44 -31.88
N LYS A 386 8.46 5.95 -31.03
CA LYS A 386 9.83 6.33 -31.37
C LYS A 386 10.79 5.89 -30.27
N GLU A 387 11.77 5.08 -30.63
CA GLU A 387 12.85 4.68 -29.73
C GLU A 387 14.01 5.70 -29.77
N ALA A 388 14.47 6.10 -28.59
CA ALA A 388 15.67 6.91 -28.42
C ALA A 388 16.87 6.04 -28.07
N SER A 389 18.06 6.40 -28.59
CA SER A 389 19.30 5.70 -28.24
C SER A 389 19.81 6.10 -26.85
N LYS A 390 19.52 7.34 -26.42
CA LYS A 390 19.84 7.90 -25.11
C LYS A 390 18.62 8.58 -24.50
N LEU A 391 18.58 8.67 -23.17
CA LEU A 391 17.49 9.32 -22.43
C LEU A 391 17.31 10.82 -22.79
N ASN A 392 18.39 11.47 -23.24
CA ASN A 392 18.38 12.89 -23.61
C ASN A 392 18.17 13.14 -25.12
N ASP A 393 17.98 12.09 -25.93
CA ASP A 393 17.73 12.30 -27.35
C ASP A 393 16.32 12.89 -27.53
N ILE A 394 16.22 13.91 -28.38
CA ILE A 394 14.95 14.57 -28.71
C ILE A 394 14.42 13.99 -30.01
N ASN A 395 13.20 13.47 -29.95
CA ASN A 395 12.47 12.91 -31.08
C ASN A 395 11.26 13.78 -31.40
N LEU A 396 11.03 14.06 -32.68
CA LEU A 396 9.81 14.73 -33.12
C LEU A 396 8.68 13.71 -33.26
N VAL A 397 7.71 13.69 -32.36
CA VAL A 397 6.67 12.64 -32.25
C VAL A 397 5.30 13.17 -32.65
N GLN A 398 4.63 12.51 -33.59
CA GLN A 398 3.25 12.80 -33.93
C GLN A 398 2.33 12.49 -32.74
N SER A 399 1.64 13.52 -32.26
CA SER A 399 0.86 13.46 -31.03
C SER A 399 -0.50 14.13 -31.23
N PHE A 400 -1.53 13.57 -30.60
CA PHE A 400 -2.79 14.25 -30.42
C PHE A 400 -2.66 15.19 -29.22
N VAL A 401 -2.43 16.47 -29.51
CA VAL A 401 -2.34 17.54 -28.50
C VAL A 401 -3.75 18.03 -28.22
N CYS A 402 -4.10 18.06 -26.95
CA CYS A 402 -5.39 18.58 -26.51
C CYS A 402 -5.26 19.02 -25.06
N MET A 403 -5.15 20.33 -24.85
CA MET A 403 -5.02 20.87 -23.50
C MET A 403 -6.26 20.73 -22.63
N VAL A 404 -7.44 20.46 -23.21
CA VAL A 404 -8.64 20.17 -22.41
C VAL A 404 -8.38 18.97 -21.50
N LEU A 405 -7.49 18.05 -21.90
CA LEU A 405 -7.04 16.92 -21.08
C LEU A 405 -6.26 17.37 -19.82
N GLY A 406 -5.63 18.55 -19.85
CA GLY A 406 -4.93 19.14 -18.70
C GLY A 406 -5.87 19.57 -17.56
N VAL A 407 -7.15 19.82 -17.84
CA VAL A 407 -8.15 20.19 -16.81
C VAL A 407 -8.55 18.97 -15.98
N SER A 408 -8.72 17.80 -16.60
CA SER A 408 -8.94 16.51 -15.92
C SER A 408 -7.72 16.02 -15.14
N ASP A 409 -6.52 16.51 -15.44
CA ASP A 409 -5.28 16.12 -14.78
C ASP A 409 -5.17 16.70 -13.36
N LYS A 410 -5.85 17.83 -13.05
CA LYS A 410 -5.90 18.39 -11.68
C LYS A 410 -6.62 17.44 -10.71
N GLU A 411 -7.71 16.83 -11.15
CA GLU A 411 -8.48 15.87 -10.35
C GLU A 411 -7.68 14.58 -10.12
N ILE A 412 -7.06 14.05 -11.19
CA ILE A 412 -6.18 12.88 -11.12
C ILE A 412 -4.95 13.14 -10.24
N LYS A 413 -4.30 14.30 -10.35
CA LYS A 413 -3.20 14.71 -9.46
C LYS A 413 -3.63 14.78 -8.00
N SER A 414 -4.83 15.28 -7.73
CA SER A 414 -5.37 15.34 -6.37
C SER A 414 -5.65 13.95 -5.79
N GLU A 415 -6.15 13.01 -6.60
CA GLU A 415 -6.37 11.63 -6.19
C GLU A 415 -5.06 10.88 -5.97
N ILE A 416 -4.07 11.07 -6.86
CA ILE A 416 -2.73 10.49 -6.71
C ILE A 416 -2.07 11.04 -5.44
N GLY A 417 -2.11 12.36 -5.22
CA GLY A 417 -1.59 12.98 -4.00
C GLY A 417 -2.25 12.42 -2.73
N ASN A 418 -3.58 12.25 -2.75
CA ASN A 418 -4.31 11.62 -1.65
C ASN A 418 -3.92 10.15 -1.45
N MET A 419 -3.68 9.40 -2.53
CA MET A 419 -3.22 8.01 -2.47
C MET A 419 -1.82 7.91 -1.85
N TYR A 420 -0.87 8.75 -2.27
CA TYR A 420 0.48 8.78 -1.71
C TYR A 420 0.48 9.17 -0.23
N ASN A 421 -0.29 10.21 0.15
CA ASN A 421 -0.44 10.59 1.55
C ASN A 421 -1.02 9.45 2.40
N ARG A 422 -2.03 8.73 1.86
CA ARG A 422 -2.59 7.55 2.53
C ARG A 422 -1.55 6.44 2.67
N PHE A 423 -0.74 6.22 1.64
CA PHE A 423 0.33 5.22 1.65
C PHE A 423 1.40 5.56 2.69
N ASP A 424 1.84 6.82 2.76
CA ASP A 424 2.84 7.28 3.74
C ASP A 424 2.31 7.15 5.17
N VAL A 425 1.05 7.51 5.40
CA VAL A 425 0.40 7.32 6.71
C VAL A 425 0.33 5.84 7.07
N GLU A 426 0.00 4.96 6.12
CA GLU A 426 -0.07 3.51 6.35
C GLU A 426 1.31 2.91 6.61
N VAL A 427 2.33 3.29 5.84
CA VAL A 427 3.73 2.87 6.02
C VAL A 427 4.25 3.36 7.37
N ALA A 428 4.02 4.62 7.72
CA ALA A 428 4.39 5.18 9.02
C ALA A 428 3.68 4.45 10.18
N ALA A 429 2.40 4.10 10.02
CA ALA A 429 1.65 3.34 11.01
C ALA A 429 2.19 1.91 11.17
N LYS A 430 2.49 1.22 10.07
CA LYS A 430 3.12 -0.11 10.07
C LYS A 430 4.52 -0.07 10.72
N LEU A 431 5.35 0.90 10.37
CA LEU A 431 6.67 1.10 10.97
C LEU A 431 6.58 1.38 12.48
N ARG A 432 5.62 2.22 12.93
CA ARG A 432 5.39 2.46 14.36
C ARG A 432 4.94 1.20 15.09
N LYS A 433 4.09 0.37 14.47
CA LYS A 433 3.63 -0.91 15.04
C LYS A 433 4.79 -1.90 15.21
N GLU A 434 5.63 -2.04 14.19
CA GLU A 434 6.80 -2.93 14.25
C GLU A 434 7.86 -2.41 15.23
N ARG A 435 8.13 -1.10 15.28
CA ARG A 435 9.05 -0.51 16.27
C ARG A 435 8.59 -0.75 17.71
N ARG A 436 7.28 -0.69 17.97
CA ARG A 436 6.71 -1.02 19.30
C ARG A 436 6.87 -2.50 19.65
N LYS A 437 6.66 -3.43 18.71
CA LYS A 437 6.88 -4.86 18.92
C LYS A 437 8.36 -5.15 19.20
N ALA A 438 9.27 -4.61 18.38
CA ALA A 438 10.71 -4.76 18.56
C ALA A 438 11.19 -4.20 19.91
N SER A 439 10.64 -3.06 20.35
CA SER A 439 10.94 -2.48 21.66
C SER A 439 10.49 -3.39 22.81
N ARG A 440 9.28 -3.97 22.74
CA ARG A 440 8.78 -4.91 23.75
C ARG A 440 9.64 -6.17 23.79
N MET A 441 9.96 -6.74 22.63
CA MET A 441 10.80 -7.93 22.53
C MET A 441 12.20 -7.67 23.12
N ARG A 442 12.81 -6.51 22.81
CA ARG A 442 14.11 -6.11 23.38
C ARG A 442 14.06 -5.98 24.90
N ARG A 443 13.00 -5.39 25.47
CA ARG A 443 12.82 -5.33 26.94
C ARG A 443 12.70 -6.72 27.56
N MET A 444 11.93 -7.61 26.94
CA MET A 444 11.79 -9.00 27.43
C MET A 444 13.12 -9.76 27.39
N ILE A 445 13.92 -9.58 26.33
CA ILE A 445 15.26 -10.20 26.23
C ILE A 445 16.19 -9.67 27.32
N VAL A 446 16.20 -8.36 27.56
CA VAL A 446 17.03 -7.75 28.61
C VAL A 446 16.60 -8.22 30.00
N CYS A 447 15.29 -8.27 30.28
CA CYS A 447 14.78 -8.85 31.54
C CYS A 447 15.19 -10.33 31.68
N GLY A 448 15.06 -11.12 30.61
CA GLY A 448 15.50 -12.52 30.60
C GLY A 448 16.98 -12.68 30.94
N LEU A 449 17.85 -11.89 30.31
CA LEU A 449 19.29 -11.88 30.60
C LEU A 449 19.61 -11.49 32.04
N LEU A 450 18.95 -10.45 32.58
CA LEU A 450 19.13 -10.03 33.97
C LEU A 450 18.69 -11.13 34.95
N THR A 451 17.57 -11.80 34.69
CA THR A 451 17.13 -12.91 35.53
C THR A 451 18.09 -14.10 35.46
N ALA A 452 18.62 -14.42 34.28
CA ALA A 452 19.61 -15.48 34.12
C ALA A 452 20.90 -15.13 34.89
N LEU A 453 21.39 -13.89 34.77
CA LEU A 453 22.56 -13.43 35.53
C LEU A 453 22.34 -13.49 37.04
N ALA A 454 21.18 -13.03 37.53
CA ALA A 454 20.83 -13.11 38.95
C ALA A 454 20.77 -14.56 39.46
N LEU A 455 20.16 -15.46 38.69
CA LEU A 455 20.10 -16.89 39.02
C LEU A 455 21.51 -17.48 39.02
N THR A 456 22.34 -17.21 38.02
CA THR A 456 23.73 -17.72 38.01
C THR A 456 24.54 -17.20 39.18
N ALA A 457 24.40 -15.92 39.55
CA ALA A 457 25.06 -15.35 40.73
C ALA A 457 24.58 -16.04 42.02
N PHE A 458 23.27 -16.31 42.14
CA PHE A 458 22.72 -17.04 43.28
C PHE A 458 23.27 -18.48 43.36
N TRP A 459 23.30 -19.21 42.24
CA TRP A 459 23.87 -20.56 42.18
C TRP A 459 25.36 -20.57 42.53
N MET A 460 26.12 -19.61 42.00
CA MET A 460 27.53 -19.44 42.31
C MET A 460 27.74 -19.12 43.80
N TYR A 461 26.89 -18.28 44.39
CA TYR A 461 26.92 -18.01 45.83
C TYR A 461 26.66 -19.28 46.64
N GLN A 462 25.60 -20.03 46.32
CA GLN A 462 25.28 -21.27 47.02
C GLN A 462 26.37 -22.34 46.88
N PHE A 463 27.11 -22.37 45.77
CA PHE A 463 28.20 -23.33 45.59
C PHE A 463 29.52 -22.88 46.25
N LEU A 464 29.85 -21.60 46.18
CA LEU A 464 31.16 -21.07 46.60
C LEU A 464 31.20 -20.54 48.03
N TYR A 465 30.09 -20.04 48.57
CA TYR A 465 30.06 -19.45 49.91
C TYR A 465 30.13 -20.53 51.00
N PRO A 466 31.08 -20.45 51.95
CA PRO A 466 31.18 -21.41 53.04
C PRO A 466 29.95 -21.32 53.96
N GLY A 467 29.40 -22.47 54.35
CA GLY A 467 28.19 -22.52 55.19
C GLY A 467 26.85 -22.34 54.45
N SER A 468 26.84 -22.33 53.12
CA SER A 468 25.60 -22.27 52.34
C SER A 468 24.73 -23.53 52.50
N ALA A 469 23.42 -23.38 52.29
CA ALA A 469 22.47 -24.50 52.38
C ALA A 469 22.80 -25.64 51.41
N LEU A 470 23.30 -25.32 50.20
CA LEU A 470 23.71 -26.32 49.21
C LEU A 470 24.93 -27.12 49.70
N ARG A 471 25.90 -26.47 50.35
CA ARG A 471 27.08 -27.18 50.91
C ARG A 471 26.69 -28.09 52.07
N TYR A 472 25.81 -27.64 52.96
CA TYR A 472 25.25 -28.49 54.00
C TYR A 472 24.53 -29.71 53.42
N TRP A 473 23.70 -29.51 52.39
CA TRP A 473 23.02 -30.61 51.69
C TRP A 473 24.00 -31.59 51.04
N ILE A 474 25.03 -31.08 50.37
CA ILE A 474 26.11 -31.92 49.83
C ILE A 474 26.72 -32.74 50.97
N CYS A 475 27.10 -32.11 52.08
CA CYS A 475 27.69 -32.76 53.26
C CYS A 475 26.79 -33.83 53.91
N GLU A 476 25.47 -33.63 53.91
CA GLU A 476 24.49 -34.59 54.41
C GLU A 476 24.26 -35.78 53.47
N HIS A 477 24.51 -35.63 52.18
CA HIS A 477 24.26 -36.66 51.18
C HIS A 477 25.04 -37.95 51.49
N GLY A 478 24.34 -39.09 51.59
CA GLY A 478 24.95 -40.40 51.90
C GLY A 478 25.18 -40.69 53.39
N SER A 479 24.81 -39.77 54.29
CA SER A 479 24.80 -40.01 55.74
C SER A 479 23.71 -41.00 56.13
N LEU A 480 23.86 -41.63 57.30
CA LEU A 480 22.83 -42.49 57.89
C LEU A 480 21.76 -41.59 58.54
N GLY A 481 20.83 -41.10 57.71
CA GLY A 481 19.61 -40.32 58.01
C GLY A 481 19.52 -39.63 59.39
N ASP A 482 19.08 -40.37 60.41
CA ASP A 482 18.77 -39.79 61.73
C ASP A 482 19.90 -39.94 62.76
N SER A 483 21.03 -40.54 62.36
CA SER A 483 22.16 -40.74 63.24
C SER A 483 23.04 -39.49 63.31
N LYS A 484 22.82 -38.68 64.36
CA LYS A 484 23.56 -37.44 64.63
C LYS A 484 24.25 -37.50 65.98
N CYS A 485 25.49 -37.03 66.06
CA CYS A 485 26.22 -36.88 67.32
C CYS A 485 26.59 -35.41 67.51
N ASN A 486 26.32 -34.84 68.69
CA ASN A 486 26.85 -33.52 69.06
C ASN A 486 27.69 -33.60 70.34
N PHE A 487 28.76 -32.82 70.41
CA PHE A 487 29.57 -32.69 71.61
C PHE A 487 30.25 -31.32 71.68
N THR A 488 30.60 -30.87 72.88
CA THR A 488 31.34 -29.61 73.06
C THR A 488 32.85 -29.85 72.91
N PHE A 489 33.46 -29.20 71.92
CA PHE A 489 34.89 -29.17 71.68
C PHE A 489 35.56 -28.01 72.44
N ILE A 490 36.63 -28.31 73.16
CA ILE A 490 37.55 -27.38 73.83
C ILE A 490 38.97 -27.60 73.27
N PRO A 491 39.56 -26.64 72.55
CA PRO A 491 40.92 -26.78 72.03
C PRO A 491 41.97 -26.85 73.15
N GLU A 492 43.00 -27.68 72.98
CA GLU A 492 44.07 -27.86 73.98
C GLU A 492 44.86 -26.58 74.28
N ARG A 493 44.88 -25.63 73.35
CA ARG A 493 45.65 -24.37 73.47
C ARG A 493 44.84 -23.19 74.00
N ASP A 494 43.52 -23.27 74.01
CA ASP A 494 42.64 -22.21 74.48
C ASP A 494 41.42 -22.81 75.19
N THR A 495 41.52 -22.91 76.52
CA THR A 495 40.46 -23.48 77.36
C THR A 495 39.25 -22.56 77.54
N ALA A 496 39.33 -21.30 77.10
CA ALA A 496 38.20 -20.37 77.15
C ALA A 496 37.23 -20.58 75.99
N GLN A 497 37.70 -21.16 74.88
CA GLN A 497 36.88 -21.44 73.71
C GLN A 497 36.06 -22.72 73.88
N ARG A 498 34.73 -22.61 73.72
CA ARG A 498 33.79 -23.75 73.75
C ARG A 498 32.91 -23.68 72.50
N CYS A 499 33.02 -24.67 71.62
CA CYS A 499 32.20 -24.75 70.41
C CYS A 499 31.50 -26.10 70.36
N THR A 500 30.25 -26.14 69.88
CA THR A 500 29.53 -27.39 69.66
C THR A 500 29.92 -27.95 68.31
N THR A 501 30.34 -29.20 68.26
CA THR A 501 30.61 -29.94 67.02
C THR A 501 29.43 -30.85 66.73
N ILE A 502 28.87 -30.75 65.52
CA ILE A 502 27.79 -31.61 65.02
C ILE A 502 28.36 -32.59 64.01
N GLY A 503 28.13 -33.88 64.25
CA GLY A 503 28.58 -34.98 63.40
C GLY A 503 27.43 -35.75 62.78
N LEU A 504 27.60 -36.11 61.51
CA LEU A 504 26.70 -36.98 60.75
C LEU A 504 27.33 -38.37 60.62
N GLU A 505 26.58 -39.44 60.91
CA GLU A 505 27.12 -40.81 60.89
C GLU A 505 27.28 -41.35 59.47
N PHE A 506 28.41 -42.02 59.22
CA PHE A 506 28.69 -42.74 57.97
C PHE A 506 29.30 -44.13 58.28
N THR A 507 29.13 -45.06 57.35
CA THR A 507 29.94 -46.28 57.31
C THR A 507 31.38 -45.94 56.91
N TRP A 508 32.38 -46.64 57.46
CA TRP A 508 33.80 -46.35 57.19
C TRP A 508 34.15 -46.35 55.70
N ASP A 509 33.65 -47.32 54.94
CA ASP A 509 33.93 -47.41 53.49
C ASP A 509 33.41 -46.19 52.72
N ARG A 510 32.16 -45.77 52.98
CA ARG A 510 31.56 -44.56 52.38
C ARG A 510 32.31 -43.29 52.77
N LEU A 511 32.74 -43.19 54.03
CA LEU A 511 33.50 -42.05 54.51
C LEU A 511 34.87 -41.97 53.83
N LYS A 512 35.54 -43.13 53.69
CA LYS A 512 36.83 -43.25 52.99
C LYS A 512 36.71 -42.86 51.53
N GLU A 513 35.74 -43.40 50.80
CA GLU A 513 35.48 -43.07 49.39
C GLU A 513 35.21 -41.58 49.19
N ARG A 514 34.39 -40.98 50.06
CA ARG A 514 34.00 -39.57 49.97
C ARG A 514 35.15 -38.60 50.20
N MET A 515 36.08 -38.94 51.08
CA MET A 515 37.18 -38.05 51.50
C MET A 515 38.51 -38.42 50.84
N LYS A 516 38.51 -39.19 49.74
CA LYS A 516 39.74 -39.47 48.98
C LYS A 516 40.35 -38.17 48.42
N PRO A 517 41.68 -37.98 48.50
CA PRO A 517 42.70 -38.90 49.05
C PRO A 517 42.99 -38.68 50.56
N HIS A 518 42.33 -37.75 51.24
CA HIS A 518 42.64 -37.31 52.61
C HIS A 518 42.51 -38.40 53.69
N LEU A 519 41.74 -39.47 53.44
CA LEU A 519 41.55 -40.60 54.36
C LEU A 519 42.31 -41.87 53.96
N ASP A 520 43.07 -41.88 52.86
CA ASP A 520 43.70 -43.11 52.37
C ASP A 520 44.79 -43.64 53.33
N ASP A 521 45.49 -42.74 54.01
CA ASP A 521 46.56 -43.05 54.98
C ASP A 521 46.07 -43.24 56.42
N ILE A 522 44.76 -43.13 56.67
CA ILE A 522 44.17 -43.25 58.00
C ILE A 522 43.60 -44.66 58.19
N PRO A 523 44.13 -45.46 59.14
CA PRO A 523 43.60 -46.79 59.42
C PRO A 523 42.28 -46.70 60.20
N GLU A 524 41.44 -47.73 60.02
CA GLU A 524 40.25 -47.93 60.83
C GLU A 524 40.62 -48.08 62.33
N LEU A 525 39.75 -47.66 63.25
CA LEU A 525 40.03 -47.75 64.68
C LEU A 525 40.11 -49.24 65.12
N ASP A 526 41.30 -49.68 65.52
CA ASP A 526 41.57 -51.07 65.92
C ASP A 526 40.72 -51.48 67.14
N SER A 527 39.77 -52.39 66.89
CA SER A 527 38.85 -52.94 67.89
C SER A 527 39.56 -53.72 69.01
N LYS A 528 40.84 -54.08 68.84
CA LYS A 528 41.66 -54.72 69.89
C LYS A 528 42.17 -53.75 70.95
N ARG A 529 42.34 -52.46 70.61
CA ARG A 529 42.78 -51.41 71.55
C ARG A 529 41.62 -50.78 72.32
N VAL A 530 40.42 -50.77 71.73
CA VAL A 530 39.19 -50.30 72.37
C VAL A 530 38.07 -51.31 72.06
N PRO A 531 37.67 -52.16 73.02
CA PRO A 531 36.64 -53.16 72.79
C PRO A 531 35.27 -52.52 72.57
N GLY A 532 34.55 -53.01 71.56
CA GLY A 532 33.18 -52.60 71.22
C GLY A 532 33.04 -52.10 69.79
N LYS A 533 31.79 -51.93 69.34
CA LYS A 533 31.46 -51.35 68.03
C LYS A 533 31.71 -49.84 68.06
N HIS A 534 32.25 -49.31 66.96
CA HIS A 534 32.59 -47.89 66.79
C HIS A 534 31.78 -47.27 65.66
N HIS A 535 31.43 -46.00 65.81
CA HIS A 535 30.62 -45.24 64.86
C HIS A 535 31.41 -44.03 64.37
N TYR A 536 31.46 -43.83 63.04
CA TYR A 536 32.25 -42.79 62.40
C TYR A 536 31.36 -41.60 62.05
N TYR A 537 31.77 -40.41 62.47
CA TYR A 537 31.04 -39.18 62.24
C TYR A 537 31.88 -38.18 61.46
N LEU A 538 31.26 -37.56 60.46
CA LEU A 538 31.80 -36.41 59.72
C LEU A 538 31.27 -35.12 60.36
N ASN A 539 32.17 -34.21 60.74
CA ASN A 539 31.81 -32.90 61.25
C ASN A 539 31.18 -32.06 60.14
N VAL A 540 29.86 -31.80 60.25
CA VAL A 540 29.08 -31.15 59.19
C VAL A 540 29.50 -29.70 58.99
N ASP A 541 29.81 -28.98 60.06
CA ASP A 541 30.21 -27.57 60.01
C ASP A 541 31.61 -27.43 59.37
N ARG A 542 32.54 -28.34 59.68
CA ARG A 542 33.83 -28.39 58.98
C ARG A 542 33.71 -28.80 57.51
N CYS A 543 32.75 -29.66 57.19
CA CYS A 543 32.48 -30.03 55.80
C CYS A 543 31.92 -28.83 55.00
N ALA A 544 30.98 -28.08 55.57
CA ALA A 544 30.30 -26.98 54.88
C ALA A 544 31.15 -25.70 54.77
N TYR A 545 31.96 -25.39 55.79
CA TYR A 545 32.79 -24.18 55.81
C TYR A 545 34.23 -24.39 55.31
N GLY A 546 34.70 -25.64 55.21
CA GLY A 546 36.10 -25.96 54.95
C GLY A 546 36.96 -25.87 56.22
N GLY A 547 38.24 -26.24 56.14
CA GLY A 547 39.16 -26.32 57.28
C GLY A 547 39.31 -25.02 58.10
N VAL A 548 40.11 -25.08 59.19
CA VAL A 548 40.22 -24.00 60.20
C VAL A 548 40.35 -22.62 59.55
N ILE A 549 39.33 -21.78 59.69
CA ILE A 549 39.39 -20.36 59.34
C ILE A 549 40.32 -19.70 60.38
N LYS A 550 41.63 -19.75 60.15
CA LYS A 550 42.65 -19.14 61.04
C LYS A 550 42.71 -17.61 60.96
N LEU A 551 41.88 -16.99 60.14
CA LEU A 551 41.85 -15.54 59.93
C LEU A 551 40.47 -14.97 60.31
N SER A 552 40.08 -15.14 61.57
CA SER A 552 39.08 -14.28 62.18
C SER A 552 39.79 -13.11 62.88
N ALA A 553 40.35 -12.19 62.10
CA ALA A 553 40.56 -10.84 62.60
C ALA A 553 39.17 -10.17 62.60
N PRO A 554 38.65 -9.69 63.75
CA PRO A 554 37.37 -8.98 63.75
C PRO A 554 37.53 -7.70 62.94
N VAL A 555 36.98 -7.67 61.72
CA VAL A 555 36.78 -6.43 60.98
C VAL A 555 35.48 -5.82 61.52
N SER A 556 35.59 -4.63 62.11
CA SER A 556 34.43 -3.92 62.66
C SER A 556 33.32 -3.76 61.59
N GLY A 557 32.12 -4.26 61.91
CA GLY A 557 30.94 -4.12 61.05
C GLY A 557 30.52 -5.38 60.27
N ILE A 558 31.31 -6.46 60.27
CA ILE A 558 30.90 -7.77 59.72
C ILE A 558 30.74 -8.73 60.89
N SER A 559 29.49 -9.11 61.20
CA SER A 559 29.17 -10.02 62.30
C SER A 559 29.83 -11.38 62.09
N ASN A 560 30.77 -11.70 62.99
CA ASN A 560 31.34 -13.01 63.34
C ASN A 560 31.11 -14.15 62.34
N ASN A 561 32.16 -14.52 61.60
CA ASN A 561 32.23 -15.86 61.01
C ASN A 561 32.05 -16.90 62.12
N GLU A 562 31.12 -17.83 61.92
CA GLU A 562 30.88 -18.94 62.83
C GLU A 562 32.21 -19.65 63.13
N GLN A 563 32.58 -19.73 64.42
CA GLN A 563 33.84 -20.36 64.81
C GLN A 563 33.69 -21.88 64.73
N ILE A 564 34.11 -22.47 63.61
CA ILE A 564 34.08 -23.92 63.42
C ILE A 564 35.23 -24.59 64.17
N CYS A 565 34.89 -25.47 65.11
CA CYS A 565 35.84 -26.22 65.95
C CYS A 565 35.59 -27.74 65.82
N GLY A 566 36.43 -28.57 66.46
CA GLY A 566 36.37 -30.03 66.33
C GLY A 566 37.41 -30.60 65.36
N PRO A 567 37.58 -31.93 65.28
CA PRO A 567 38.24 -32.58 64.15
C PRO A 567 37.29 -32.68 62.94
N ILE A 568 37.82 -32.95 61.74
CA ILE A 568 36.99 -33.16 60.53
C ILE A 568 36.20 -34.47 60.62
N ILE A 569 36.82 -35.49 61.20
CA ILE A 569 36.23 -36.82 61.42
C ILE A 569 36.51 -37.21 62.87
N PHE A 570 35.53 -37.82 63.50
CA PHE A 570 35.65 -38.36 64.85
C PHE A 570 34.90 -39.67 64.97
N VAL A 571 35.28 -40.45 65.97
CA VAL A 571 34.71 -41.77 66.25
C VAL A 571 34.11 -41.75 67.64
N VAL A 572 32.92 -42.33 67.77
CA VAL A 572 32.26 -42.51 69.07
C VAL A 572 32.05 -43.99 69.31
N ASN A 573 32.29 -44.42 70.54
CA ASN A 573 32.04 -45.80 70.92
C ASN A 573 30.53 -46.11 70.98
N SER A 574 30.19 -47.39 70.89
CA SER A 574 28.80 -47.89 70.94
C SER A 574 27.98 -47.44 72.15
N ASN A 575 28.59 -47.05 73.26
CA ASN A 575 27.87 -46.55 74.44
C ASN A 575 27.81 -45.01 74.53
N CYS A 576 28.18 -44.28 73.48
CA CYS A 576 28.17 -42.82 73.42
C CYS A 576 28.85 -42.18 74.65
N SER A 577 30.02 -42.69 75.03
CA SER A 577 30.71 -42.30 76.26
C SER A 577 32.11 -41.73 76.04
N ALA A 578 32.72 -42.01 74.89
CA ALA A 578 34.05 -41.55 74.55
C ALA A 578 34.10 -41.15 73.07
N VAL A 579 34.73 -40.01 72.81
CA VAL A 579 35.00 -39.48 71.46
C VAL A 579 36.48 -39.64 71.17
N TYR A 580 36.81 -40.14 69.99
CA TYR A 580 38.16 -40.31 69.49
C TYR A 580 38.37 -39.47 68.24
N PHE A 581 39.56 -38.91 68.09
CA PHE A 581 39.97 -38.20 66.88
C PHE A 581 41.31 -38.72 66.40
N TYR A 582 41.56 -38.62 65.10
CA TYR A 582 42.85 -39.00 64.53
C TYR A 582 43.83 -37.83 64.65
N GLN A 583 44.99 -38.06 65.25
CA GLN A 583 46.07 -37.10 65.30
C GLN A 583 47.11 -37.45 64.23
N ASP A 584 47.48 -36.47 63.40
CA ASP A 584 48.55 -36.61 62.41
C ASP A 584 49.95 -36.61 63.04
N LYS A 585 50.98 -36.86 62.24
CA LYS A 585 52.40 -36.86 62.66
C LYS A 585 52.73 -35.59 63.49
N PRO A 586 53.53 -35.69 64.58
CA PRO A 586 54.48 -36.77 64.89
C PRO A 586 53.94 -37.95 65.72
N HIS A 587 52.71 -37.88 66.23
CA HIS A 587 52.10 -38.96 67.02
C HIS A 587 50.86 -39.52 66.31
N ALA A 588 51.10 -40.17 65.16
CA ALA A 588 50.06 -40.72 64.31
C ALA A 588 49.21 -41.76 65.07
N GLY A 589 47.90 -41.56 65.10
CA GLY A 589 46.95 -42.53 65.64
C GLY A 589 45.70 -41.91 66.24
N TRP A 590 44.72 -42.77 66.50
CA TRP A 590 43.49 -42.41 67.18
C TRP A 590 43.74 -42.13 68.66
N LYS A 591 43.34 -40.94 69.12
CA LYS A 591 43.44 -40.52 70.51
C LYS A 591 42.08 -40.18 71.08
N ILE A 592 41.91 -40.47 72.37
CA ILE A 592 40.71 -40.09 73.10
C ILE A 592 40.70 -38.59 73.36
N TYR A 593 39.54 -37.97 73.19
CA TYR A 593 39.36 -36.55 73.39
C TYR A 593 39.33 -36.23 74.89
N GLN A 594 40.32 -35.47 75.37
CA GLN A 594 40.57 -35.30 76.80
C GLN A 594 39.47 -34.52 77.55
N SER A 595 38.80 -33.56 76.90
CA SER A 595 37.75 -32.76 77.54
C SER A 595 36.49 -33.57 77.87
N VAL A 596 36.15 -34.58 77.06
CA VAL A 596 35.07 -35.54 77.36
C VAL A 596 35.49 -36.57 78.43
N LYS A 597 36.81 -36.78 78.61
CA LYS A 597 37.38 -37.67 79.62
C LYS A 597 37.55 -37.01 81.00
N HIS A 598 37.95 -35.74 81.06
CA HIS A 598 38.30 -35.04 82.32
C HIS A 598 37.16 -34.26 82.96
N TYR A 599 36.18 -33.80 82.19
CA TYR A 599 35.06 -33.00 82.71
C TYR A 599 33.76 -33.79 82.61
N GLU A 600 33.32 -34.40 83.73
CA GLU A 600 32.07 -35.18 83.79
C GLU A 600 30.84 -34.39 83.31
N TYR A 601 30.80 -33.08 83.56
CA TYR A 601 29.71 -32.21 83.09
C TYR A 601 29.67 -32.03 81.56
N LEU A 602 30.80 -32.23 80.85
CA LEU A 602 30.84 -32.21 79.38
C LEU A 602 30.41 -33.56 78.80
N ARG A 603 30.63 -34.66 79.52
CA ARG A 603 30.11 -35.98 79.16
C ARG A 603 28.58 -36.00 79.13
N GLN A 604 27.92 -35.22 79.98
CA GLN A 604 26.47 -35.03 79.96
C GLN A 604 25.97 -34.22 78.74
N LYS A 605 26.86 -33.52 78.02
CA LYS A 605 26.55 -32.74 76.81
C LYS A 605 26.90 -33.47 75.51
N LEU A 606 27.35 -34.71 75.60
CA LEU A 606 27.52 -35.60 74.46
C LEU A 606 26.17 -36.26 74.18
N HIS A 607 25.51 -35.90 73.09
CA HIS A 607 24.27 -36.55 72.66
C HIS A 607 24.47 -37.28 71.34
N CYS A 608 24.20 -38.58 71.35
CA CYS A 608 24.10 -39.39 70.14
C CYS A 608 22.63 -39.76 69.92
N THR A 609 22.07 -39.32 68.80
CA THR A 609 20.79 -39.82 68.29
C THR A 609 21.12 -40.90 67.28
N ARG A 610 20.42 -42.03 67.32
CA ARG A 610 20.65 -43.15 66.40
C ARG A 610 19.37 -43.48 65.67
N SER A 611 19.50 -43.70 64.36
CA SER A 611 18.45 -44.35 63.57
C SER A 611 18.54 -45.86 63.79
N GLU A 612 17.45 -46.51 64.20
CA GLU A 612 17.35 -47.97 64.15
C GLU A 612 17.19 -48.39 62.68
N VAL A 613 18.30 -48.43 61.94
CA VAL A 613 18.31 -49.05 60.62
C VAL A 613 18.30 -50.57 60.83
N SER A 614 17.09 -51.14 60.82
CA SER A 614 16.85 -52.56 60.61
C SER A 614 17.57 -52.98 59.33
N ARG A 615 18.55 -53.89 59.49
CA ARG A 615 19.21 -54.57 58.39
C ARG A 615 18.18 -55.41 57.63
N GLU A 616 18.03 -55.16 56.35
CA GLU A 616 17.91 -56.22 55.33
C GLU A 616 19.18 -56.20 54.49
#